data_AF-A0A6J5ZW24-F1
#
_entry.id   AF-A0A6J5ZW24-F1
#
_cell.length_a   1.000
_cell.length_b   1.000
_cell.length_c   1.000
_cell.angle_alpha   90.00
_cell.angle_beta   90.00
_cell.angle_gamma   90.00
#
_symmetry.space_group_name_H-M   'P 1'
#
loop_
_entity.id
_entity.type
_entity.pdbx_description
1 polymer ?
#
loop_
_entity_poly.entity_id
_entity_poly.type
_entity_poly.pdbx_seq_one_letter_code
_entity_poly.pdbx_strand_id
1 'polypeptide(L)'
;MACAPKIAQQMDSANPDPSPDPDTSGLLASLHRVDASLYASIAASSTPNHDDRLALISNAANHSKPWIASAAALSIFGRRRGRRAALYGIASIATSATVVNVALKPLTRRRRPDRVAAGVIEARHVEMPTSTSFPSGHSASAFAFATGVFHVMPIAGALLAIPAGLVAYSRIHTGVHYPGDVLVGSLTGIALAKLTCAALDRRSA
;
A
#
# COMPACT_ATOMS: atom_id res chain seq x y z
N MET A 1 40.45 56.40 6.84
CA MET A 1 39.87 55.14 6.33
C MET A 1 38.56 54.92 7.06
N ALA A 2 37.35 54.85 6.49
CA ALA A 2 36.68 55.38 5.31
C ALA A 2 35.18 55.04 5.52
N CYS A 3 34.30 55.98 5.18
CA CYS A 3 32.90 55.83 4.71
C CYS A 3 31.83 55.05 5.53
N ALA A 4 30.75 55.74 5.90
CA ALA A 4 29.38 55.17 5.97
C ALA A 4 28.66 55.52 4.65
N PRO A 5 27.65 54.77 4.11
CA PRO A 5 26.26 54.86 4.62
C PRO A 5 25.26 53.71 4.28
N LYS A 6 24.04 53.80 4.89
CA LYS A 6 22.65 53.49 4.44
C LYS A 6 22.23 52.30 3.50
N ILE A 7 21.16 51.63 3.94
CA ILE A 7 19.90 51.24 3.22
C ILE A 7 19.86 50.02 2.27
N ALA A 8 19.06 49.03 2.67
CA ALA A 8 17.94 48.41 1.93
C ALA A 8 17.01 47.76 2.99
N GLN A 9 15.76 48.20 3.26
CA GLN A 9 14.51 47.90 2.53
C GLN A 9 14.54 46.49 1.91
N GLN A 10 13.57 45.58 2.03
CA GLN A 10 12.16 45.62 2.39
C GLN A 10 11.65 44.19 2.09
N MET A 11 10.67 43.69 2.87
CA MET A 11 9.75 42.60 2.50
C MET A 11 10.34 41.25 2.05
N ASP A 12 10.08 40.19 2.82
CA ASP A 12 9.13 39.21 2.27
C ASP A 12 8.40 38.43 3.36
N SER A 13 7.14 38.20 3.09
CA SER A 13 6.08 37.67 3.94
C SER A 13 6.47 36.50 4.84
N ALA A 14 6.27 36.68 6.16
CA ALA A 14 5.81 35.58 7.00
C ALA A 14 4.39 35.23 6.52
N ASN A 15 4.32 34.37 5.51
CA ASN A 15 3.08 33.76 5.08
C ASN A 15 2.68 32.80 6.21
N PRO A 16 1.60 33.03 6.97
CA PRO A 16 1.08 32.01 7.85
C PRO A 16 0.71 30.83 6.95
N ASP A 17 1.29 29.67 7.24
CA ASP A 17 0.91 28.40 6.61
C ASP A 17 -0.63 28.35 6.57
N PRO A 18 -1.28 28.22 5.39
CA PRO A 18 -2.72 28.29 5.31
C PRO A 18 -3.29 27.18 6.19
N SER A 19 -3.83 27.56 7.34
CA SER A 19 -4.55 26.66 8.23
C SER A 19 -5.60 25.97 7.36
N PRO A 20 -5.60 24.63 7.28
CA PRO A 20 -6.50 23.92 6.39
C PRO A 20 -7.95 24.34 6.70
N ASP A 21 -8.73 24.62 5.65
CA ASP A 21 -10.12 25.06 5.78
C ASP A 21 -10.85 24.20 6.83
N PRO A 22 -11.67 24.81 7.70
CA PRO A 22 -12.34 24.10 8.78
C PRO A 22 -13.18 22.92 8.28
N ASP A 23 -13.67 22.98 7.05
CA ASP A 23 -14.41 21.92 6.37
C ASP A 23 -13.51 20.72 5.99
N THR A 24 -12.30 20.98 5.47
CA THR A 24 -11.31 19.93 5.15
C THR A 24 -10.83 19.21 6.42
N SER A 25 -10.63 19.97 7.50
CA SER A 25 -10.27 19.42 8.81
C SER A 25 -11.39 18.53 9.38
N GLY A 26 -12.65 18.94 9.21
CA GLY A 26 -13.84 18.18 9.60
C GLY A 26 -14.02 16.88 8.79
N LEU A 27 -13.81 16.93 7.47
CA LEU A 27 -13.89 15.76 6.60
C LEU A 27 -12.80 14.74 6.94
N LEU A 28 -11.54 15.18 7.05
CA LEU A 28 -10.41 14.29 7.40
C LEU A 28 -10.62 13.63 8.77
N ALA A 29 -11.11 14.37 9.76
CA ALA A 29 -11.47 13.82 11.06
C ALA A 29 -12.62 12.80 10.97
N SER A 30 -13.58 13.02 10.09
CA SER A 30 -14.70 12.09 9.88
C SER A 30 -14.27 10.81 9.18
N LEU A 31 -13.41 10.91 8.15
CA LEU A 31 -12.80 9.75 7.50
C LEU A 31 -11.96 8.93 8.48
N HIS A 32 -11.18 9.59 9.33
CA HIS A 32 -10.40 8.91 10.36
C HIS A 32 -11.29 8.16 11.36
N ARG A 33 -12.40 8.78 11.79
CA ARG A 33 -13.37 8.14 12.70
C ARG A 33 -14.03 6.92 12.07
N VAL A 34 -14.43 7.01 10.81
CA VAL A 34 -14.99 5.86 10.08
C VAL A 34 -13.97 4.74 9.98
N ASP A 35 -12.73 5.05 9.59
CA ASP A 35 -11.66 4.05 9.44
C ASP A 35 -11.31 3.37 10.77
N ALA A 36 -11.28 4.14 11.86
CA ALA A 36 -11.08 3.62 13.22
C ALA A 36 -12.26 2.76 13.70
N SER A 37 -13.50 3.15 13.41
CA SER A 37 -14.69 2.37 13.76
C SER A 37 -14.75 1.03 13.02
N LEU A 38 -14.44 1.03 11.72
CA LEU A 38 -14.38 -0.19 10.90
C LEU A 38 -13.29 -1.13 11.42
N TYR A 39 -12.12 -0.58 11.76
CA TYR A 39 -11.06 -1.34 12.38
C TYR A 39 -11.49 -1.94 13.73
N ALA A 40 -12.14 -1.16 14.60
CA ALA A 40 -12.62 -1.64 15.90
C ALA A 40 -13.66 -2.76 15.76
N SER A 41 -14.58 -2.66 14.79
CA SER A 41 -15.54 -3.73 14.50
C SER A 41 -14.86 -5.03 14.07
N ILE A 42 -13.80 -4.95 13.25
CA ILE A 42 -13.02 -6.12 12.84
C ILE A 42 -12.22 -6.68 14.02
N ALA A 43 -11.61 -5.82 14.83
CA ALA A 43 -10.85 -6.22 16.01
C ALA A 43 -11.73 -6.98 17.02
N ALA A 44 -12.97 -6.51 17.25
CA ALA A 44 -13.94 -7.14 18.14
C ALA A 44 -14.52 -8.47 17.61
N SER A 45 -14.39 -8.76 16.31
CA SER A 45 -14.90 -10.00 15.74
C SER A 45 -14.10 -11.19 16.26
N SER A 46 -14.77 -12.26 16.70
CA SER A 46 -14.12 -13.52 17.12
C SER A 46 -14.05 -14.48 15.93
N THR A 47 -12.85 -14.82 15.47
CA THR A 47 -12.64 -15.76 14.34
C THR A 47 -11.56 -16.81 14.64
N PRO A 48 -11.72 -17.63 15.70
CA PRO A 48 -10.63 -18.46 16.24
C PRO A 48 -9.99 -19.40 15.21
N ASN A 49 -10.80 -19.99 14.32
CA ASN A 49 -10.34 -20.96 13.30
C ASN A 49 -9.56 -20.32 12.14
N HIS A 50 -9.61 -18.99 12.00
CA HIS A 50 -9.01 -18.26 10.88
C HIS A 50 -7.84 -17.36 11.29
N ASP A 51 -7.69 -17.10 12.59
CA ASP A 51 -6.72 -16.15 13.13
C ASP A 51 -5.27 -16.57 12.79
N ASP A 52 -4.91 -17.82 13.08
CA ASP A 52 -3.58 -18.36 12.78
C ASP A 52 -3.30 -18.41 11.27
N ARG A 53 -4.30 -18.75 10.46
CA ARG A 53 -4.16 -18.85 9.00
C ARG A 53 -3.94 -17.47 8.38
N LEU A 54 -4.66 -16.45 8.86
CA LEU A 54 -4.51 -15.07 8.41
C LEU A 54 -3.19 -14.44 8.87
N ALA A 55 -2.73 -14.76 10.08
CA ALA A 55 -1.40 -14.39 10.54
C ALA A 55 -0.31 -15.03 9.66
N LEU A 56 -0.45 -16.32 9.33
CA LEU A 56 0.46 -17.02 8.41
C LEU A 56 0.46 -16.40 7.01
N ILE A 57 -0.71 -16.07 6.45
CA ILE A 57 -0.83 -15.40 5.15
C ILE A 57 -0.13 -14.02 5.19
N SER A 58 -0.33 -13.26 6.26
CA SER A 58 0.31 -11.95 6.44
C SER A 58 1.84 -12.08 6.48
N ASN A 59 2.36 -13.09 7.18
CA ASN A 59 3.80 -13.39 7.24
C ASN A 59 4.35 -13.90 5.90
N ALA A 60 3.61 -14.76 5.21
CA ALA A 60 3.99 -15.26 3.89
C ALA A 60 4.04 -14.13 2.86
N ALA A 61 3.15 -13.14 2.96
CA ALA A 61 3.12 -11.97 2.08
C ALA A 61 4.32 -11.03 2.25
N ASN A 62 5.14 -11.21 3.29
CA ASN A 62 6.35 -10.40 3.48
C ASN A 62 7.32 -10.59 2.31
N HIS A 63 7.99 -9.50 1.92
CA HIS A 63 8.97 -9.46 0.84
C HIS A 63 8.44 -9.90 -0.53
N SER A 64 7.12 -9.83 -0.76
CA SER A 64 6.49 -10.23 -2.03
C SER A 64 6.73 -11.69 -2.44
N LYS A 65 7.11 -12.57 -1.49
CA LYS A 65 7.37 -14.01 -1.73
C LYS A 65 6.26 -14.74 -2.50
N PRO A 66 4.96 -14.61 -2.18
CA PRO A 66 3.91 -15.33 -2.92
C PRO A 66 3.83 -14.87 -4.38
N TRP A 67 4.13 -13.61 -4.64
CA TRP A 67 4.11 -13.04 -6.00
C TRP A 67 5.32 -13.48 -6.81
N ILE A 68 6.50 -13.57 -6.19
CA ILE A 68 7.70 -14.13 -6.81
C ILE A 68 7.48 -15.62 -7.14
N ALA A 69 6.91 -16.39 -6.21
CA ALA A 69 6.56 -17.79 -6.46
C ALA A 69 5.54 -17.93 -7.62
N SER A 70 4.52 -17.09 -7.64
CA SER A 70 3.52 -17.04 -8.73
C SER A 70 4.16 -16.68 -10.07
N ALA A 71 5.09 -15.71 -10.09
CA ALA A 71 5.84 -15.32 -11.28
C ALA A 71 6.72 -16.48 -11.81
N ALA A 72 7.37 -17.22 -10.91
CA ALA A 72 8.14 -18.40 -11.26
C ALA A 72 7.25 -19.50 -11.86
N ALA A 73 6.11 -19.80 -11.21
CA ALA A 73 5.13 -20.76 -11.72
C ALA A 73 4.61 -20.37 -13.10
N LEU A 74 4.18 -19.11 -13.29
CA LEU A 74 3.76 -18.59 -14.59
C LEU A 74 4.88 -18.71 -15.64
N SER A 75 6.13 -18.45 -15.27
CA SER A 75 7.28 -18.52 -16.19
C SER A 75 7.62 -19.95 -16.63
N ILE A 76 7.42 -20.93 -15.75
CA ILE A 76 7.67 -22.35 -16.02
C ILE A 76 6.51 -22.95 -16.81
N PHE A 77 5.27 -22.83 -16.32
CA PHE A 77 4.12 -23.51 -16.88
C PHE A 77 3.47 -22.75 -18.05
N GLY A 78 3.48 -21.41 -18.02
CA GLY A 78 2.84 -20.57 -19.03
C GLY A 78 3.67 -20.30 -20.29
N ARG A 79 4.88 -20.87 -20.40
CA ARG A 79 5.80 -20.72 -21.56
C ARG A 79 6.05 -19.23 -21.88
N ARG A 80 6.10 -18.85 -23.16
CA ARG A 80 6.35 -17.45 -23.60
C ARG A 80 5.34 -16.47 -23.02
N ARG A 81 4.04 -16.81 -23.03
CA ARG A 81 2.98 -15.94 -22.53
C ARG A 81 3.07 -15.76 -21.01
N GLY A 82 3.33 -16.84 -20.28
CA GLY A 82 3.52 -16.82 -18.83
C GLY A 82 4.76 -16.06 -18.38
N ARG A 83 5.90 -16.21 -19.08
CA ARG A 83 7.11 -15.40 -18.84
C ARG A 83 6.84 -13.90 -19.04
N ARG A 84 6.09 -13.54 -20.08
CA ARG A 84 5.70 -12.15 -20.34
C ARG A 84 4.75 -11.64 -19.26
N ALA A 85 3.77 -12.43 -18.82
CA ALA A 85 2.89 -12.06 -17.71
C ALA A 85 3.66 -11.88 -16.39
N ALA A 86 4.61 -12.78 -16.09
CA ALA A 86 5.50 -12.69 -14.95
C ALA A 86 6.36 -11.42 -14.98
N LEU A 87 6.93 -11.06 -16.15
CA LEU A 87 7.68 -9.82 -16.34
C LEU A 87 6.83 -8.59 -16.01
N TYR A 88 5.60 -8.52 -16.54
CA TYR A 88 4.70 -7.39 -16.31
C TYR A 88 4.29 -7.31 -14.83
N GLY A 89 4.00 -8.45 -14.20
CA GLY A 89 3.71 -8.52 -12.77
C GLY A 89 4.88 -8.05 -11.89
N ILE A 90 6.09 -8.57 -12.12
CA ILE A 90 7.28 -8.21 -11.34
C ILE A 90 7.68 -6.75 -11.56
N ALA A 91 7.65 -6.25 -12.80
CA ALA A 91 7.92 -4.85 -13.08
C ALA A 91 6.91 -3.92 -12.38
N SER A 92 5.65 -4.34 -12.30
CA SER A 92 4.60 -3.60 -11.59
C SER A 92 4.84 -3.59 -10.08
N ILE A 93 5.24 -4.70 -9.47
CA ILE A 93 5.67 -4.74 -8.06
C ILE A 93 6.84 -3.79 -7.83
N ALA A 94 7.89 -3.87 -8.66
CA ALA A 94 9.08 -3.03 -8.50
C ALA A 94 8.71 -1.54 -8.55
N THR A 95 7.92 -1.15 -9.55
CA THR A 95 7.42 0.23 -9.68
C THR A 95 6.62 0.65 -8.46
N SER A 96 5.65 -0.18 -8.04
CA SER A 96 4.80 0.11 -6.89
C SER A 96 5.60 0.20 -5.59
N ALA A 97 6.54 -0.72 -5.36
CA ALA A 97 7.36 -0.75 -4.15
C ALA A 97 8.26 0.48 -4.07
N THR A 98 8.86 0.90 -5.18
CA THR A 98 9.68 2.12 -5.23
C THR A 98 8.83 3.34 -4.94
N VAL A 99 7.71 3.54 -5.65
CA VAL A 99 6.87 4.73 -5.46
C VAL A 99 6.28 4.77 -4.04
N VAL A 100 5.74 3.66 -3.54
CA VAL A 100 5.13 3.62 -2.21
C VAL A 100 6.18 3.85 -1.11
N ASN A 101 7.31 3.15 -1.14
CA ASN A 101 8.28 3.23 -0.05
C ASN A 101 9.18 4.45 -0.11
N VAL A 102 9.52 4.94 -1.31
CA VAL A 102 10.45 6.07 -1.48
C VAL A 102 9.72 7.40 -1.60
N ALA A 103 8.58 7.45 -2.30
CA ALA A 103 7.87 8.72 -2.52
C ALA A 103 6.75 8.93 -1.51
N LEU A 104 5.86 7.95 -1.31
CA LEU A 104 4.63 8.18 -0.54
C LEU A 104 4.84 8.06 0.97
N LYS A 105 5.51 7.00 1.43
CA LYS A 105 5.67 6.73 2.87
C LYS A 105 6.35 7.88 3.63
N PRO A 106 7.43 8.51 3.14
CA PRO A 106 8.08 9.62 3.85
C PRO A 106 7.21 10.87 3.99
N LEU A 107 6.24 11.05 3.09
CA LEU A 107 5.32 12.20 3.10
C LEU A 107 4.20 12.05 4.13
N THR A 108 4.05 10.87 4.74
CA THR A 108 2.92 10.55 5.61
C THR A 108 3.39 10.40 7.05
N ARG A 109 2.64 10.96 7.99
CA ARG A 109 2.88 10.79 9.44
C ARG A 109 1.79 9.97 10.12
N ARG A 110 1.00 9.22 9.34
CA ARG A 110 -0.10 8.42 9.88
C ARG A 110 0.48 7.35 10.82
N ARG A 111 -0.02 7.32 12.07
CA ARG A 111 0.31 6.26 13.04
C ARG A 111 -0.47 4.99 12.67
N ARG A 112 0.12 3.82 12.95
CA ARG A 112 -0.56 2.51 12.79
C ARG A 112 -1.68 2.36 13.83
N PRO A 113 -2.66 1.46 13.59
CA PRO A 113 -3.66 1.12 14.60
C PRO A 113 -3.00 0.61 15.88
N ASP A 114 -3.54 1.01 17.03
CA ASP A 114 -3.16 0.43 18.31
C ASP A 114 -3.94 -0.88 18.49
N ARG A 115 -3.27 -1.99 18.21
CA ARG A 115 -3.84 -3.34 18.32
C ARG A 115 -4.13 -3.75 19.76
N VAL A 116 -3.38 -3.22 20.73
CA VAL A 116 -3.56 -3.53 22.16
C VAL A 116 -4.79 -2.78 22.69
N ALA A 117 -4.88 -1.48 22.41
CA ALA A 117 -6.04 -0.67 22.82
C ALA A 117 -7.34 -1.14 22.14
N ALA A 118 -7.25 -1.68 20.92
CA ALA A 118 -8.40 -2.23 20.20
C ALA A 118 -8.77 -3.67 20.61
N GLY A 119 -8.06 -4.29 21.56
CA GLY A 119 -8.37 -5.64 22.03
C GLY A 119 -8.10 -6.75 21.03
N VAL A 120 -7.17 -6.54 20.07
CA VAL A 120 -6.78 -7.57 19.11
C VAL A 120 -6.03 -8.69 19.84
N ILE A 121 -6.58 -9.90 19.81
CA ILE A 121 -5.99 -11.07 20.46
C ILE A 121 -4.56 -11.36 19.95
N GLU A 122 -3.70 -11.85 20.84
CA GLU A 122 -2.29 -12.15 20.56
C GLU A 122 -2.10 -13.12 19.37
N ALA A 123 -3.02 -14.07 19.16
CA ALA A 123 -2.98 -15.00 18.04
C ALA A 123 -2.99 -14.30 16.65
N ARG A 124 -3.46 -13.06 16.58
CA ARG A 124 -3.48 -12.26 15.34
C ARG A 124 -2.22 -11.43 15.16
N HIS A 125 -1.32 -11.38 16.14
CA HIS A 125 -0.19 -10.47 16.10
C HIS A 125 0.86 -10.95 15.11
N VAL A 126 1.25 -10.05 14.22
CA VAL A 126 2.43 -10.20 13.35
C VAL A 126 3.46 -9.14 13.71
N GLU A 127 4.68 -9.29 13.21
CA GLU A 127 5.74 -8.29 13.41
C GLU A 127 5.25 -6.90 12.93
N MET A 128 5.30 -5.93 13.84
CA MET A 128 4.88 -4.56 13.54
C MET A 128 5.93 -3.89 12.65
N PRO A 129 5.56 -3.41 11.45
CA PRO A 129 6.52 -2.71 10.60
C PRO A 129 6.96 -1.39 11.24
N THR A 130 8.26 -1.12 11.20
CA THR A 130 8.87 0.13 11.72
C THR A 130 8.57 1.36 10.86
N SER A 131 8.06 1.16 9.63
CA SER A 131 7.66 2.24 8.71
C SER A 131 6.20 2.68 8.88
N THR A 132 5.88 3.88 8.40
CA THR A 132 4.54 4.51 8.44
C THR A 132 3.43 3.59 7.90
N SER A 133 2.20 3.77 8.37
CA SER A 133 1.04 2.94 7.98
C SER A 133 0.59 3.19 6.55
N PHE A 134 0.75 4.42 6.04
CA PHE A 134 0.08 4.84 4.82
C PHE A 134 1.06 5.01 3.65
N PRO A 135 0.71 4.55 2.44
CA PRO A 135 -0.29 3.52 2.13
C PRO A 135 0.26 2.10 2.41
N SER A 136 -0.60 1.08 2.40
CA SER A 136 -0.19 -0.30 2.64
C SER A 136 0.66 -0.85 1.47
N GLY A 137 1.95 -1.08 1.73
CA GLY A 137 2.88 -1.62 0.73
C GLY A 137 2.58 -3.06 0.31
N HIS A 138 2.09 -3.91 1.23
CA HIS A 138 1.66 -5.27 0.92
C HIS A 138 0.46 -5.28 0.00
N SER A 139 -0.54 -4.44 0.28
CA SER A 139 -1.73 -4.30 -0.57
C SER A 139 -1.36 -3.75 -1.95
N ALA A 140 -0.52 -2.72 -1.99
CA ALA A 140 -0.05 -2.13 -3.23
C ALA A 140 0.69 -3.14 -4.11
N SER A 141 1.63 -3.89 -3.53
CA SER A 141 2.40 -4.92 -4.27
C SER A 141 1.51 -6.05 -4.77
N ALA A 142 0.56 -6.50 -3.95
CA ALA A 142 -0.37 -7.58 -4.30
C ALA A 142 -1.24 -7.23 -5.51
N PHE A 143 -1.90 -6.07 -5.46
CA PHE A 143 -2.75 -5.62 -6.56
C PHE A 143 -1.95 -5.16 -7.79
N ALA A 144 -0.73 -4.63 -7.60
CA ALA A 144 0.17 -4.31 -8.71
C ALA A 144 0.56 -5.59 -9.49
N PHE A 145 0.91 -6.67 -8.79
CA PHE A 145 1.25 -7.94 -9.42
C PHE A 145 0.06 -8.52 -10.19
N ALA A 146 -1.10 -8.63 -9.55
CA ALA A 146 -2.30 -9.18 -10.16
C ALA A 146 -2.71 -8.39 -11.41
N THR A 147 -2.63 -7.06 -11.36
CA THR A 147 -2.93 -6.17 -12.51
C THR A 147 -1.91 -6.35 -13.64
N GLY A 148 -0.62 -6.43 -13.34
CA GLY A 148 0.42 -6.66 -14.35
C GLY A 148 0.26 -8.02 -15.05
N VAL A 149 -0.07 -9.07 -14.29
CA VAL A 149 -0.38 -10.39 -14.88
C VAL A 149 -1.67 -10.34 -15.70
N PHE A 150 -2.70 -9.65 -15.21
CA PHE A 150 -3.99 -9.51 -15.89
C PHE A 150 -3.84 -8.91 -17.29
N HIS A 151 -2.94 -7.94 -17.46
CA HIS A 151 -2.66 -7.29 -18.75
C HIS A 151 -2.26 -8.29 -19.85
N VAL A 152 -1.56 -9.37 -19.50
CA VAL A 152 -1.09 -10.39 -20.47
C VAL A 152 -1.94 -11.66 -20.45
N MET A 153 -2.40 -12.06 -19.27
CA MET A 153 -3.17 -13.27 -19.00
C MET A 153 -4.36 -12.91 -18.08
N PRO A 154 -5.49 -12.44 -18.64
CA PRO A 154 -6.58 -11.86 -17.86
C PRO A 154 -7.21 -12.85 -16.88
N ILE A 155 -7.37 -14.11 -17.28
CA ILE A 155 -7.89 -15.16 -16.38
C ILE A 155 -6.95 -15.38 -15.20
N ALA A 156 -5.64 -15.52 -15.44
CA ALA A 156 -4.66 -15.72 -14.37
C ALA A 156 -4.57 -14.50 -13.44
N GLY A 157 -4.59 -13.29 -13.99
CA GLY A 157 -4.61 -12.06 -13.20
C GLY A 157 -5.86 -11.90 -12.35
N ALA A 158 -7.04 -12.23 -12.90
CA ALA A 158 -8.30 -12.22 -12.16
C ALA A 158 -8.29 -13.24 -11.01
N LEU A 159 -7.76 -14.44 -11.24
CA LEU A 159 -7.59 -15.44 -10.19
C LEU A 159 -6.59 -14.98 -9.12
N LEU A 160 -5.52 -14.28 -9.50
CA LEU A 160 -4.55 -13.69 -8.56
C LEU A 160 -5.11 -12.51 -7.74
N ALA A 161 -6.22 -11.90 -8.17
CA ALA A 161 -6.89 -10.88 -7.37
C ALA A 161 -7.49 -11.44 -6.08
N ILE A 162 -7.85 -12.73 -6.05
CA ILE A 162 -8.39 -13.42 -4.87
C ILE A 162 -7.34 -13.47 -3.73
N PRO A 163 -6.15 -14.08 -3.91
CA PRO A 163 -5.12 -14.04 -2.88
C PRO A 163 -4.63 -12.61 -2.60
N ALA A 164 -4.69 -11.68 -3.57
CA ALA A 164 -4.36 -10.27 -3.31
C ALA A 164 -5.35 -9.63 -2.32
N GLY A 165 -6.65 -9.88 -2.49
CA GLY A 165 -7.69 -9.48 -1.54
C GLY A 165 -7.50 -10.12 -0.16
N LEU A 166 -7.08 -11.39 -0.12
CA LEU A 166 -6.82 -12.09 1.14
C LEU A 166 -5.62 -11.50 1.90
N VAL A 167 -4.54 -11.15 1.20
CA VAL A 167 -3.40 -10.42 1.77
C VAL A 167 -3.82 -9.04 2.26
N ALA A 168 -4.62 -8.31 1.47
CA ALA A 168 -5.13 -7.00 1.87
C ALA A 168 -5.95 -7.09 3.17
N TYR A 169 -6.88 -8.04 3.25
CA TYR A 169 -7.68 -8.30 4.44
C TYR A 169 -6.83 -8.72 5.63
N SER A 170 -5.84 -9.60 5.44
CA SER A 170 -4.99 -10.08 6.54
C SER A 170 -4.23 -8.94 7.22
N ARG A 171 -3.90 -7.85 6.51
CA ARG A 171 -3.26 -6.66 7.11
C ARG A 171 -4.20 -5.86 8.02
N ILE A 172 -5.49 -5.84 7.73
CA ILE A 172 -6.49 -5.23 8.60
C ILE A 172 -6.70 -6.14 9.82
N HIS A 173 -6.89 -7.44 9.56
CA HIS A 173 -7.15 -8.46 10.57
C HIS A 173 -6.06 -8.57 11.64
N THR A 174 -4.79 -8.47 11.22
CA THR A 174 -3.63 -8.56 12.12
C THR A 174 -3.31 -7.26 12.86
N GLY A 175 -4.11 -6.21 12.69
CA GLY A 175 -3.98 -4.97 13.44
C GLY A 175 -2.88 -4.03 12.97
N VAL A 176 -2.29 -4.27 11.80
CA VAL A 176 -1.11 -3.51 11.32
C VAL A 176 -1.48 -2.34 10.43
N HIS A 177 -2.67 -2.32 9.82
CA HIS A 177 -3.13 -1.27 8.92
C HIS A 177 -4.63 -0.97 9.11
N TYR A 178 -5.01 0.29 8.91
CA TYR A 178 -6.42 0.66 8.79
C TYR A 178 -7.00 0.23 7.42
N PRO A 179 -8.31 -0.03 7.32
CA PRO A 179 -8.97 -0.29 6.03
C PRO A 179 -8.65 0.74 4.94
N GLY A 180 -8.59 2.02 5.28
CA GLY A 180 -8.22 3.10 4.36
C GLY A 180 -6.79 2.99 3.84
N ASP A 181 -5.83 2.56 4.67
CA ASP A 181 -4.43 2.34 4.24
C ASP A 181 -4.35 1.25 3.16
N VAL A 182 -5.16 0.20 3.35
CA VAL A 182 -5.24 -0.95 2.47
C VAL A 182 -5.91 -0.57 1.15
N LEU A 183 -7.03 0.13 1.20
CA LEU A 183 -7.75 0.60 0.02
C LEU A 183 -6.87 1.50 -0.85
N VAL A 184 -6.27 2.54 -0.26
CA VAL A 184 -5.38 3.45 -1.00
C VAL A 184 -4.17 2.70 -1.54
N GLY A 185 -3.59 1.77 -0.75
CA GLY A 185 -2.52 0.90 -1.21
C GLY A 185 -2.91 0.11 -2.46
N SER A 186 -4.06 -0.58 -2.43
CA SER A 186 -4.56 -1.36 -3.56
C SER A 186 -4.76 -0.50 -4.81
N LEU A 187 -5.44 0.64 -4.68
CA LEU A 187 -5.70 1.55 -5.80
C LEU A 187 -4.41 2.10 -6.40
N THR A 188 -3.44 2.47 -5.54
CA THR A 188 -2.12 2.93 -5.98
C THR A 188 -1.39 1.83 -6.75
N GLY A 189 -1.42 0.59 -6.25
CA GLY A 189 -0.82 -0.56 -6.93
C GLY A 189 -1.42 -0.81 -8.31
N ILE A 190 -2.75 -0.76 -8.44
CA ILE A 190 -3.46 -0.91 -9.73
C ILE A 190 -3.07 0.21 -10.70
N ALA A 191 -3.08 1.47 -10.24
CA ALA A 191 -2.77 2.62 -11.08
C ALA A 191 -1.33 2.56 -11.61
N LEU A 192 -0.36 2.28 -10.72
CA LEU A 192 1.04 2.15 -11.11
C LEU A 192 1.27 0.97 -12.05
N ALA A 193 0.63 -0.18 -11.81
CA ALA A 193 0.73 -1.32 -12.72
C ALA A 193 0.22 -1.00 -14.13
N LYS A 194 -0.90 -0.29 -14.26
CA LYS A 194 -1.41 0.16 -15.57
C LYS A 194 -0.40 1.04 -16.30
N LEU A 195 0.23 1.98 -15.59
CA LEU A 195 1.28 2.84 -16.15
C LEU A 195 2.52 2.02 -16.58
N THR A 196 2.96 1.08 -15.74
CA THR A 196 4.07 0.18 -16.05
C THR A 196 3.77 -0.66 -17.30
N CYS A 197 2.58 -1.25 -17.40
CA CYS A 197 2.18 -2.05 -18.56
C CYS A 197 2.19 -1.21 -19.84
N ALA A 198 1.59 -0.02 -19.82
CA ALA A 198 1.60 0.89 -20.95
C ALA A 198 3.02 1.29 -21.37
N ALA A 199 3.93 1.50 -20.41
CA ALA A 199 5.34 1.79 -20.69
C ALA A 199 6.09 0.59 -21.29
N LEU A 200 5.79 -0.64 -20.87
CA LEU A 200 6.39 -1.86 -21.41
C LEU A 200 5.91 -2.16 -22.84
N ASP A 201 4.63 -1.95 -23.12
CA ASP A 201 4.08 -2.12 -24.47
C ASP A 201 4.75 -1.16 -25.46
N ARG A 202 4.94 0.12 -25.08
CA ARG A 202 5.63 1.11 -25.91
C ARG A 202 7.08 0.77 -26.24
N ARG A 203 7.76 0.01 -25.38
CA ARG A 203 9.15 -0.44 -25.60
C ARG A 203 9.24 -1.70 -26.46
N SER A 204 8.12 -2.39 -26.64
CA SER A 204 8.03 -3.66 -27.36
C SER A 204 7.44 -3.50 -28.77
N ALA A 205 6.98 -2.28 -29.11
CA ALA A 205 6.50 -1.87 -30.42
C ALA A 205 7.63 -1.24 -31.22
#